data_AF-A0AAV5X757-F1
#
_entry.id   AF-A0AAV5X757-F1
#
_cell.length_a   1.000
_cell.length_b   1.000
_cell.length_c   1.000
_cell.angle_alpha   90.00
_cell.angle_beta   90.00
_cell.angle_gamma   90.00
#
_symmetry.space_group_name_H-M   'P 1'
#
loop_
_entity.id
_entity.type
_entity.pdbx_description
1 polymer ?
#
loop_
_entity_poly.entity_id
_entity_poly.type
_entity_poly.pdbx_seq_one_letter_code
_entity_poly.pdbx_strand_id
1 'polypeptide(L)'
;MPKPELEFFKPDHLPWEPVAASAVGGAGGAGVQQKILSRDTETGDVTRLLKFDAGVETTGAITHDFWEEVWILEGELIDLGKRQTFTAGMYACRPPGMVHGPYRVPGGCVTLEMRYYKG
;
A
#
# COMPACT_ATOMS: atom_id res chain seq x y z
N MET A 1 4.87 -14.03 15.27
CA MET A 1 3.67 -14.26 16.08
C MET A 1 2.54 -13.77 15.24
N PRO A 2 1.51 -14.59 14.99
CA PRO A 2 0.40 -14.22 14.12
C PRO A 2 -0.12 -12.82 14.46
N LYS A 3 -0.67 -12.13 13.46
CA LYS A 3 -1.31 -10.83 13.66
C LYS A 3 -2.20 -10.87 14.92
N PRO A 4 -2.12 -9.86 15.81
CA PRO A 4 -2.85 -9.87 17.07
C PRO A 4 -4.37 -9.91 16.86
N GLU A 5 -5.09 -10.48 17.83
CA GLU A 5 -6.54 -10.37 17.95
C GLU A 5 -6.91 -8.91 18.30
N LEU A 6 -7.77 -8.29 17.48
CA LEU A 6 -8.22 -6.91 17.63
C LEU A 6 -9.72 -6.84 17.33
N GLU A 7 -10.48 -6.14 18.18
CA GLU A 7 -11.90 -5.80 17.93
C GLU A 7 -12.01 -4.47 17.16
N PHE A 8 -13.19 -4.05 16.71
CA PHE A 8 -13.38 -2.76 16.05
C PHE A 8 -12.86 -1.58 16.89
N PHE A 9 -11.95 -0.79 16.31
CA PHE A 9 -11.47 0.47 16.87
C PHE A 9 -11.27 1.51 15.77
N LYS A 10 -11.27 2.79 16.17
CA LYS A 10 -10.87 3.87 15.26
C LYS A 10 -9.34 4.02 15.31
N PRO A 11 -8.65 3.98 14.16
CA PRO A 11 -7.19 4.01 14.13
C PRO A 11 -6.60 5.43 14.23
N ASP A 12 -7.39 6.43 14.64
CA ASP A 12 -6.96 7.84 14.71
C ASP A 12 -5.70 8.03 15.57
N HIS A 13 -5.59 7.27 16.66
CA HIS A 13 -4.49 7.33 17.62
C HIS A 13 -3.17 6.69 17.11
N LEU A 14 -3.23 5.88 16.03
CA LEU A 14 -2.04 5.27 15.45
C LEU A 14 -1.29 6.29 14.59
N PRO A 15 0.05 6.33 14.63
CA PRO A 15 0.83 7.31 13.89
C PRO A 15 0.80 7.04 12.38
N TRP A 16 0.99 8.10 11.61
CA TRP A 16 1.43 8.00 10.23
C TRP A 16 2.97 8.02 10.20
N GLU A 17 3.56 6.99 9.63
CA GLU A 17 5.01 6.81 9.55
C GLU A 17 5.47 6.89 8.09
N PRO A 18 6.62 7.50 7.77
CA PRO A 18 7.12 7.53 6.41
C PRO A 18 7.43 6.11 5.89
N VAL A 19 7.22 5.88 4.59
CA VAL A 19 7.60 4.64 3.91
C VAL A 19 8.81 4.90 3.02
N ALA A 20 9.91 4.19 3.26
CA ALA A 20 11.07 4.27 2.39
C ALA A 20 10.74 3.75 0.98
N ALA A 21 11.27 4.40 -0.06
CA ALA A 21 11.13 3.92 -1.43
C ALA A 21 11.82 2.56 -1.60
N SER A 22 11.15 1.61 -2.27
CA SER A 22 11.73 0.31 -2.58
C SER A 22 11.09 -0.27 -3.83
N ALA A 23 11.90 -0.63 -4.82
CA ALA A 23 11.39 -1.32 -6.02
C ALA A 23 10.81 -2.70 -5.69
N VAL A 24 11.29 -3.33 -4.61
CA VAL A 24 10.90 -4.68 -4.17
C VAL A 24 9.96 -4.70 -2.94
N GLY A 25 9.84 -3.58 -2.25
CA GLY A 25 9.06 -3.43 -1.01
C GLY A 25 7.72 -2.74 -1.21
N GLY A 26 7.32 -2.48 -2.46
CA GLY A 26 6.11 -1.74 -2.79
C GLY A 26 6.30 -0.22 -2.84
N ALA A 27 5.20 0.51 -3.02
CA ALA A 27 5.26 1.97 -3.14
C ALA A 27 5.73 2.66 -1.84
N GLY A 28 6.62 3.63 -1.99
CA GLY A 28 7.23 4.41 -0.91
C GLY A 28 7.98 5.63 -1.47
N GLY A 29 8.51 6.48 -0.59
CA GLY A 29 9.22 7.71 -0.96
C GLY A 29 8.66 8.94 -0.25
N ALA A 30 9.16 10.12 -0.65
CA ALA A 30 8.68 11.40 -0.11
C ALA A 30 7.17 11.55 -0.39
N GLY A 31 6.39 11.94 0.62
CA GLY A 31 4.94 12.06 0.54
C GLY A 31 4.18 10.73 0.61
N VAL A 32 4.87 9.60 0.86
CA VAL A 32 4.22 8.30 1.12
C VAL A 32 4.36 7.94 2.59
N GLN A 33 3.23 7.70 3.24
CA GLN A 33 3.14 7.38 4.65
C GLN A 33 2.26 6.15 4.88
N GLN A 34 2.50 5.42 5.95
CA GLN A 34 1.70 4.27 6.36
C GLN A 34 1.18 4.42 7.78
N LYS A 35 0.06 3.75 8.05
CA LYS A 35 -0.45 3.52 9.40
C LYS A 35 -0.68 2.03 9.56
N ILE A 36 0.11 1.39 10.41
CA ILE A 36 0.04 -0.06 10.63
C ILE A 36 -1.18 -0.38 11.50
N LEU A 37 -2.14 -1.12 10.95
CA LEU A 37 -3.34 -1.53 11.68
C LEU A 37 -3.10 -2.84 12.45
N SER A 38 -2.38 -3.77 11.83
CA SER A 38 -1.99 -5.05 12.43
C SER A 38 -0.75 -5.60 11.73
N ARG A 39 0.13 -6.28 12.48
CA ARG A 39 1.37 -6.85 11.95
C ARG A 39 1.74 -8.13 12.70
N ASP A 40 2.15 -9.15 11.95
CA ASP A 40 2.95 -10.27 12.46
C ASP A 40 4.43 -9.90 12.31
N THR A 41 5.16 -9.82 13.43
CA THR A 41 6.57 -9.43 13.42
C THR A 41 7.54 -10.56 13.02
N GLU A 42 7.09 -11.81 13.00
CA GLU A 42 7.90 -12.96 12.55
C GLU A 42 7.78 -13.17 11.04
N THR A 43 6.56 -13.13 10.49
CA THR A 43 6.35 -13.35 9.04
C THR A 43 6.46 -12.06 8.23
N GLY A 44 6.24 -10.91 8.86
CA GLY A 44 6.13 -9.63 8.18
C GLY A 44 4.75 -9.34 7.60
N ASP A 45 3.77 -10.24 7.77
CA ASP A 45 2.40 -10.02 7.32
C ASP A 45 1.84 -8.75 7.94
N VAL A 46 1.24 -7.89 7.13
CA VAL A 46 0.79 -6.57 7.58
C VAL A 46 -0.56 -6.23 6.98
N THR A 47 -1.38 -5.57 7.77
CA THR A 47 -2.55 -4.82 7.30
C THR A 47 -2.30 -3.36 7.67
N ARG A 48 -2.35 -2.47 6.69
CA ARG A 48 -2.04 -1.05 6.89
C ARG A 48 -2.92 -0.15 6.04
N LEU A 49 -3.03 1.10 6.46
CA LEU A 49 -3.40 2.18 5.54
C LEU A 49 -2.12 2.70 4.90
N LEU A 50 -2.13 2.90 3.58
CA LEU A 50 -1.06 3.58 2.86
C LEU A 50 -1.62 4.88 2.28
N LYS A 51 -0.97 5.99 2.58
CA LYS A 51 -1.36 7.33 2.14
C LYS A 51 -0.29 7.90 1.21
N PHE A 52 -0.75 8.48 0.12
CA PHE A 52 0.02 9.26 -0.82
C PHE A 52 -0.49 10.69 -0.76
N ASP A 53 0.42 11.64 -0.54
CA ASP A 53 0.10 13.06 -0.67
C ASP A 53 -0.14 13.43 -2.15
N ALA A 54 -0.84 14.54 -2.36
CA ALA A 54 -1.04 15.10 -3.69
C ALA A 54 0.30 15.48 -4.33
N GLY A 55 0.47 15.16 -5.61
CA GLY A 55 1.69 15.39 -6.38
C GLY A 55 2.76 14.30 -6.23
N VAL A 56 2.53 13.23 -5.46
CA VAL A 56 3.48 12.11 -5.38
C VAL A 56 3.64 11.45 -6.74
N GLU A 57 4.90 11.25 -7.14
CA GLU A 57 5.29 10.38 -8.24
C GLU A 57 6.32 9.37 -7.74
N THR A 58 6.04 8.08 -7.93
CA THR A 58 7.04 7.03 -7.69
C THR A 58 7.87 6.81 -8.96
N THR A 59 9.09 6.32 -8.79
CA THR A 59 9.99 6.03 -9.92
C THR A 59 10.22 4.54 -10.06
N GLY A 60 10.20 4.04 -11.30
CA GLY A 60 10.44 2.63 -11.59
C GLY A 60 9.22 1.75 -11.36
N ALA A 61 9.19 0.63 -12.07
CA ALA A 61 8.17 -0.38 -11.86
C ALA A 61 8.41 -1.10 -10.53
N ILE A 62 7.32 -1.44 -9.86
CA ILE A 62 7.31 -2.14 -8.58
C ILE A 62 6.96 -3.61 -8.85
N THR A 63 7.64 -4.50 -8.13
CA THR A 63 7.33 -5.92 -8.05
C THR A 63 7.72 -6.42 -6.67
N HIS A 64 7.09 -7.46 -6.13
CA HIS A 64 7.41 -7.99 -4.81
C HIS A 64 7.21 -9.51 -4.76
N ASP A 65 7.77 -10.16 -3.74
CA ASP A 65 7.72 -11.61 -3.54
C ASP A 65 6.59 -12.08 -2.61
N PHE A 66 5.84 -11.15 -2.02
CA PHE A 66 4.63 -11.41 -1.23
C PHE A 66 3.35 -11.20 -2.04
N TRP A 67 2.21 -11.66 -1.51
CA TRP A 67 0.89 -11.26 -2.00
C TRP A 67 0.53 -9.89 -1.47
N GLU A 68 0.00 -9.03 -2.34
CA GLU A 68 -0.53 -7.71 -1.96
C GLU A 68 -1.99 -7.61 -2.39
N GLU A 69 -2.88 -7.35 -1.45
CA GLU A 69 -4.27 -7.01 -1.72
C GLU A 69 -4.51 -5.55 -1.34
N VAL A 70 -5.17 -4.80 -2.22
CA VAL A 70 -5.34 -3.35 -2.08
C VAL A 70 -6.79 -2.97 -2.34
N TRP A 71 -7.35 -2.14 -1.47
CA TRP A 71 -8.61 -1.43 -1.71
C TRP A 71 -8.34 0.08 -1.66
N ILE A 72 -8.73 0.83 -2.70
CA ILE A 72 -8.59 2.29 -2.70
C ILE A 72 -9.77 2.88 -1.92
N LEU A 73 -9.48 3.50 -0.78
CA LEU A 73 -10.48 4.11 0.09
C LEU A 73 -10.83 5.52 -0.38
N GLU A 74 -9.80 6.29 -0.76
CA GLU A 74 -9.92 7.69 -1.13
C GLU A 74 -8.97 8.04 -2.28
N GLY A 75 -9.37 8.98 -3.13
CA GLY A 75 -8.53 9.54 -4.18
C GLY A 75 -8.30 8.58 -5.36
N GLU A 76 -7.12 8.72 -5.98
CA GLU A 76 -6.75 8.00 -7.20
C GLU A 76 -5.25 7.71 -7.33
N LEU A 77 -4.92 6.67 -8.08
CA LEU A 77 -3.57 6.29 -8.50
C LEU A 77 -3.55 6.15 -10.02
N ILE A 78 -2.66 6.88 -10.68
CA ILE A 78 -2.39 6.69 -12.11
C ILE A 78 -1.20 5.72 -12.23
N ASP A 79 -1.45 4.50 -12.68
CA ASP A 79 -0.39 3.54 -13.04
C ASP A 79 0.16 3.94 -14.41
N LEU A 80 1.35 4.55 -14.41
CA LEU A 80 2.01 5.05 -15.61
C LEU A 80 2.45 3.91 -16.54
N GLY A 81 2.84 2.76 -15.97
CA GLY A 81 3.23 1.57 -16.75
C GLY A 81 2.05 0.97 -17.50
N LYS A 82 0.86 0.96 -16.90
CA LYS A 82 -0.38 0.45 -17.51
C LYS A 82 -1.15 1.51 -18.29
N ARG A 83 -0.87 2.80 -18.08
CA ARG A 83 -1.66 3.93 -18.59
C ARG A 83 -3.13 3.84 -18.16
N GLN A 84 -3.34 3.52 -16.88
CA GLN A 84 -4.66 3.34 -16.29
C GLN A 84 -4.76 4.15 -15.00
N THR A 85 -5.96 4.67 -14.73
CA THR A 85 -6.28 5.34 -13.47
C THR A 85 -7.15 4.42 -12.64
N PHE A 86 -6.77 4.24 -11.38
CA PHE A 86 -7.52 3.48 -10.39
C PHE A 86 -8.04 4.44 -9.32
N THR A 87 -9.31 4.33 -8.96
CA THR A 87 -9.99 5.29 -8.09
C THR A 87 -10.63 4.62 -6.87
N ALA A 88 -11.08 5.42 -5.91
CA ALA A 88 -11.80 4.94 -4.73
C ALA A 88 -12.91 3.93 -5.06
N GLY A 89 -12.98 2.85 -4.28
CA GLY A 89 -13.89 1.72 -4.49
C GLY A 89 -13.33 0.60 -5.38
N MET A 90 -12.16 0.78 -6.00
CA MET A 90 -11.49 -0.28 -6.75
C MET A 90 -10.60 -1.15 -5.85
N TYR A 91 -10.55 -2.44 -6.19
CA TYR A 91 -9.75 -3.46 -5.52
C TYR A 91 -8.74 -4.10 -6.48
N ALA A 92 -7.59 -4.52 -5.95
CA ALA A 92 -6.60 -5.32 -6.67
C ALA A 92 -6.07 -6.46 -5.79
N CYS A 93 -5.83 -7.61 -6.42
CA CYS A 93 -5.06 -8.72 -5.86
C CYS A 93 -3.79 -8.91 -6.72
N ARG A 94 -2.62 -8.71 -6.11
CA ARG A 94 -1.32 -8.72 -6.79
C ARG A 94 -0.50 -9.90 -6.26
N PRO A 95 -0.40 -11.00 -7.03
CA PRO A 95 0.46 -12.11 -6.66
C PRO A 95 1.95 -11.71 -6.74
N PRO A 96 2.84 -12.50 -6.13
CA PRO A 96 4.27 -12.36 -6.29
C PRO A 96 4.69 -12.21 -7.77
N GLY A 97 5.55 -11.24 -8.06
CA GLY A 97 6.05 -10.97 -9.41
C GLY A 97 5.17 -10.09 -10.29
N MET A 98 3.94 -9.72 -9.86
CA MET A 98 3.08 -8.85 -10.65
C MET A 98 3.62 -7.41 -10.73
N VAL A 99 3.98 -6.98 -11.94
CA VAL A 99 4.53 -5.64 -12.20
C VAL A 99 3.43 -4.57 -12.12
N HIS A 100 3.71 -3.48 -11.39
CA HIS A 100 2.80 -2.35 -11.28
C HIS A 100 3.48 -1.01 -11.01
N GLY A 101 2.73 0.08 -11.19
CA GLY A 101 3.31 1.42 -11.20
C GLY A 101 4.28 1.62 -12.38
N PRO A 102 5.17 2.63 -12.31
CA PRO A 102 5.22 3.68 -11.30
C PRO A 102 3.89 4.44 -11.19
N TYR A 103 3.65 5.05 -10.04
CA TYR A 103 2.41 5.77 -9.78
C TYR A 103 2.61 7.27 -9.87
N ARG A 104 1.61 7.95 -10.42
CA ARG A 104 1.38 9.39 -10.24
C ARG A 104 0.09 9.58 -9.44
N VAL A 105 0.11 10.51 -8.48
CA VAL A 105 -1.00 10.75 -7.56
C VAL A 105 -1.35 12.24 -7.56
N PRO A 106 -2.20 12.72 -8.49
CA PRO A 106 -2.47 14.16 -8.62
C PRO A 106 -3.18 14.77 -7.40
N GLY A 107 -4.20 14.08 -6.88
CA GLY A 107 -5.09 14.58 -5.82
C GLY A 107 -4.90 13.96 -4.44
N GLY A 108 -3.88 13.10 -4.27
CA GLY A 108 -3.72 12.25 -3.09
C GLY A 108 -4.49 10.93 -3.19
N CYS A 109 -4.13 9.96 -2.35
CA CYS A 109 -4.75 8.64 -2.30
C CYS A 109 -4.59 8.00 -0.92
N VAL A 110 -5.60 7.27 -0.47
CA VAL A 110 -5.50 6.37 0.69
C VAL A 110 -5.96 4.98 0.29
N THR A 111 -5.16 3.97 0.60
CA THR A 111 -5.50 2.56 0.39
C THR A 111 -5.52 1.80 1.71
N LEU A 112 -6.39 0.79 1.80
CA LEU A 112 -6.20 -0.34 2.70
C LEU A 112 -5.35 -1.37 1.95
N GLU A 113 -4.26 -1.80 2.56
CA GLU A 113 -3.33 -2.74 1.96
C GLU A 113 -3.08 -3.91 2.93
N MET A 114 -3.20 -5.13 2.43
CA MET A 114 -2.81 -6.35 3.10
C MET A 114 -1.65 -6.99 2.37
N ARG A 115 -0.62 -7.36 3.12
CA ARG A 115 0.51 -8.13 2.61
C ARG A 115 0.67 -9.40 3.41
N TYR A 116 0.92 -10.49 2.71
CA TYR A 116 1.15 -11.79 3.31
C TYR A 116 1.92 -12.73 2.39
N TYR A 117 2.65 -13.66 2.99
CA TYR A 117 3.16 -14.84 2.28
C TYR A 117 2.14 -15.97 2.37
N LYS A 118 1.99 -16.78 1.32
CA LYS A 118 1.22 -18.02 1.46
C LYS A 118 2.04 -18.97 2.33
N GLY A 119 1.44 -19.41 3.44
CA GLY A 119 1.96 -20.52 4.26
C GLY A 119 1.93 -21.85 3.54
#